data_AF-A0A1E3B6L5-F1
#
_entry.id   AF-A0A1E3B6L5-F1
#
_cell.length_a   1.000
_cell.length_b   1.000
_cell.length_c   1.000
_cell.angle_alpha   90.00
_cell.angle_beta   90.00
_cell.angle_gamma   90.00
#
_symmetry.space_group_name_H-M   'P 1'
#
loop_
_entity.id
_entity.type
_entity.pdbx_description
1 polymer ?
#
loop_
_entity_poly.entity_id
_entity_poly.type
_entity_poly.pdbx_seq_one_letter_code
_entity_poly.pdbx_strand_id
1 'polypeptide(L)'
;MASLIPFLLLLSSAVSAIPTPVQNQTTPSPSPWDSSAVTQYPIHSSCNATQRLQIETGLNESIALAAHAKEHILRWGSKSSIYRKYFGNRPSFEPIGIYELLNSGDKGSVLFRCDNPDGKCEIDGYAGHWRDTAAPNETVICNLSYIERRSLTTMCSLGYTVSNSETNTFWAADLLHRLFHMPPIGQNWVDHFADGYDEVIELAASNKSVSTRDSETLQYFALEAYAFDIVVPGVGCPGEQHDHEHEHEHTEDKADGGNLAEKTVIDELIKQFLNLRFDGNPASVATEPDLLFHIRLYVLATRFLVESMRQQCLKSLHRDLSNPSLKKSGRVVVDLLDYTYKHTARAEPGGGSPLRELMIHYVSGVVEKLCRLGASRELLASNGEIGADLVMRLAM
;
A
#
# COMPACT_ATOMS: atom_id res chain seq x y z
N MET A 1 -100.32 50.65 5.86
CA MET A 1 -99.74 51.95 5.47
C MET A 1 -98.30 51.70 5.04
N ALA A 2 -97.95 52.28 3.89
CA ALA A 2 -96.65 52.36 3.21
C ALA A 2 -95.41 51.66 3.83
N SER A 3 -94.69 50.89 3.01
CA SER A 3 -93.32 51.30 2.67
C SER A 3 -92.83 50.56 1.42
N LEU A 4 -92.53 51.35 0.39
CA LEU A 4 -91.82 50.96 -0.83
C LEU A 4 -90.31 50.92 -0.53
N ILE A 5 -89.62 49.86 -0.93
CA ILE A 5 -88.15 49.83 -1.06
C ILE A 5 -87.81 49.31 -2.46
N PRO A 6 -86.95 50.01 -3.24
CA PRO A 6 -86.71 49.69 -4.64
C PRO A 6 -85.67 48.57 -4.77
N PHE A 7 -85.98 47.55 -5.58
CA PHE A 7 -85.01 46.50 -5.92
C PHE A 7 -84.28 46.91 -7.21
N LEU A 8 -82.98 47.18 -7.08
CA LEU A 8 -82.06 47.43 -8.19
C LEU A 8 -81.96 46.19 -9.09
N LEU A 9 -82.16 46.39 -10.40
CA LEU A 9 -81.82 45.44 -11.45
C LEU A 9 -80.29 45.38 -11.63
N LEU A 10 -79.67 44.27 -11.22
CA LEU A 10 -78.30 43.91 -11.58
C LEU A 10 -78.36 42.85 -12.70
N LEU A 11 -78.03 43.27 -13.93
CA LEU A 11 -77.73 42.35 -15.03
C LEU A 11 -76.48 41.55 -14.65
N SER A 12 -76.64 40.25 -14.36
CA SER A 12 -75.53 39.32 -14.19
C SER A 12 -75.30 38.60 -15.51
N SER A 13 -74.25 38.96 -16.22
CA SER A 13 -73.79 38.27 -17.43
C SER A 13 -73.43 36.82 -17.08
N ALA A 14 -74.10 35.85 -17.70
CA ALA A 14 -73.74 34.45 -17.60
C ALA A 14 -72.41 34.21 -18.31
N VAL A 15 -71.33 34.01 -17.55
CA VAL A 15 -70.05 33.53 -18.07
C VAL A 15 -70.10 32.00 -18.06
N SER A 16 -70.29 31.39 -19.23
CA SER A 16 -70.08 29.95 -19.41
C SER A 16 -68.60 29.63 -19.25
N ALA A 17 -68.22 29.05 -18.11
CA ALA A 17 -66.89 28.50 -17.91
C ALA A 17 -66.77 27.18 -18.72
N ILE A 18 -65.95 27.22 -19.77
CA ILE A 18 -65.54 26.03 -20.51
C ILE A 18 -64.58 25.25 -19.60
N PRO A 19 -64.78 23.96 -19.31
CA PRO A 19 -63.82 23.19 -18.53
C PRO A 19 -62.51 23.10 -19.31
N THR A 20 -61.44 23.61 -18.72
CA THR A 20 -60.09 23.45 -19.24
C THR A 20 -59.75 21.95 -19.31
N PRO A 21 -59.07 21.49 -20.37
CA PRO A 21 -58.63 20.11 -20.44
C PRO A 21 -57.63 19.89 -19.30
N VAL A 22 -57.92 18.93 -18.43
CA VAL A 22 -56.94 18.42 -17.47
C VAL A 22 -55.81 17.82 -18.30
N GLN A 23 -54.74 18.60 -18.50
CA GLN A 23 -53.47 18.03 -18.89
C GLN A 23 -53.10 17.05 -17.77
N ASN A 24 -53.15 15.75 -18.07
CA ASN A 24 -52.36 14.76 -17.35
C ASN A 24 -50.90 15.21 -17.48
N GLN A 25 -50.46 16.07 -16.56
CA GLN A 25 -49.06 16.22 -16.28
C GLN A 25 -48.62 14.85 -15.79
N THR A 26 -48.05 14.06 -16.69
CA THR A 26 -47.09 13.02 -16.31
C THR A 26 -46.01 13.73 -15.53
N THR A 27 -46.18 13.81 -14.21
CA THR A 27 -45.10 14.12 -13.29
C THR A 27 -43.98 13.14 -13.63
N PRO A 28 -42.76 13.61 -13.96
CA PRO A 28 -41.65 12.70 -14.13
C PRO A 28 -41.52 11.93 -12.82
N SER A 29 -41.66 10.60 -12.89
CA SER A 29 -41.39 9.75 -11.74
C SER A 29 -39.99 10.11 -11.22
N PRO A 30 -39.84 10.35 -9.91
CA PRO A 30 -38.53 10.60 -9.35
C PRO A 30 -37.60 9.44 -9.72
N SER A 31 -36.44 9.77 -10.31
CA SER A 31 -35.42 8.76 -10.61
C SER A 31 -34.95 8.14 -9.30
N PRO A 32 -34.80 6.81 -9.21
CA PRO A 32 -34.19 6.16 -8.06
C PRO A 32 -32.83 6.79 -7.71
N TRP A 33 -32.48 6.83 -6.43
CA TRP A 33 -31.22 7.43 -5.95
C TRP A 33 -29.99 6.72 -6.52
N ASP A 34 -30.14 5.44 -6.86
CA ASP A 34 -29.16 4.53 -7.44
C ASP A 34 -29.26 4.43 -8.97
N SER A 35 -30.03 5.31 -9.60
CA SER A 35 -30.08 5.36 -11.07
C SER A 35 -28.67 5.54 -11.64
N SER A 36 -28.29 4.70 -12.60
CA SER A 36 -26.95 4.58 -13.20
C SER A 36 -25.83 4.02 -12.32
N ALA A 37 -26.12 3.59 -11.09
CA ALA A 37 -25.11 2.97 -10.23
C ALA A 37 -24.54 1.69 -10.87
N VAL A 38 -23.21 1.58 -10.90
CA VAL A 38 -22.52 0.40 -11.42
C VAL A 38 -22.13 -0.50 -10.25
N THR A 39 -22.73 -1.69 -10.21
CA THR A 39 -22.59 -2.61 -9.07
C THR A 39 -21.51 -3.68 -9.24
N GLN A 40 -20.93 -3.79 -10.44
CA GLN A 40 -19.85 -4.73 -10.79
C GLN A 40 -18.64 -3.97 -11.34
N TYR A 41 -17.43 -4.42 -11.02
CA TYR A 41 -16.22 -3.77 -11.55
C TYR A 41 -16.10 -4.00 -13.07
N PRO A 42 -15.94 -2.94 -13.87
CA PRO A 42 -15.68 -3.04 -15.29
C PRO A 42 -14.37 -3.79 -15.60
N ILE A 43 -14.44 -4.69 -16.58
CA ILE A 43 -13.28 -5.39 -17.15
C ILE A 43 -13.22 -5.03 -18.64
N HIS A 44 -12.07 -4.58 -19.10
CA HIS A 44 -11.82 -4.14 -20.46
C HIS A 44 -11.94 -5.30 -21.47
N SER A 45 -12.25 -4.97 -22.72
CA SER A 45 -12.41 -5.95 -23.81
C SER A 45 -11.11 -6.62 -24.25
N SER A 46 -9.96 -6.16 -23.75
CA SER A 46 -8.66 -6.82 -23.95
C SER A 46 -8.56 -8.17 -23.24
N CYS A 47 -9.43 -8.42 -22.25
CA CYS A 47 -9.49 -9.69 -21.55
C CYS A 47 -10.29 -10.72 -22.35
N ASN A 48 -9.68 -11.86 -22.65
CA ASN A 48 -10.40 -13.00 -23.24
C ASN A 48 -11.39 -13.61 -22.23
N ALA A 49 -12.25 -14.53 -22.69
CA ALA A 49 -13.31 -15.12 -21.85
C ALA A 49 -12.77 -15.80 -20.58
N THR A 50 -11.62 -16.49 -20.66
CA THR A 50 -11.00 -17.17 -19.52
C THR A 50 -10.40 -16.18 -18.53
N GLN A 51 -9.71 -15.15 -19.00
CA GLN A 51 -9.15 -14.09 -18.16
C GLN A 51 -10.26 -13.34 -17.43
N ARG A 52 -11.31 -12.96 -18.17
CA ARG A 52 -12.50 -12.30 -17.62
C ARG A 52 -13.13 -13.15 -16.51
N LEU A 53 -13.35 -14.45 -16.75
CA LEU A 53 -13.94 -15.33 -15.74
C LEU A 53 -13.09 -15.41 -14.46
N GLN A 54 -11.77 -15.49 -14.58
CA GLN A 54 -10.87 -15.49 -13.42
C GLN A 54 -10.93 -14.18 -12.64
N ILE A 55 -10.91 -13.03 -13.33
CA ILE A 55 -11.03 -11.72 -12.69
C ILE A 55 -12.41 -11.58 -12.03
N GLU A 56 -13.51 -11.92 -12.71
CA GLU A 56 -14.87 -11.84 -12.15
C GLU A 56 -15.02 -12.75 -10.91
N THR A 57 -14.46 -13.97 -10.96
CA THR A 57 -14.43 -14.87 -9.81
C THR A 57 -13.62 -14.27 -8.66
N GLY A 58 -12.41 -13.78 -8.96
CA GLY A 58 -11.53 -13.14 -7.98
C GLY A 58 -12.16 -11.92 -7.32
N LEU A 59 -12.82 -11.06 -8.09
CA LEU A 59 -13.51 -9.88 -7.57
C LEU A 59 -14.69 -10.25 -6.66
N ASN A 60 -15.45 -11.28 -7.00
CA ASN A 60 -16.50 -11.79 -6.13
C ASN A 60 -15.91 -12.33 -4.81
N GLU A 61 -14.78 -13.03 -4.88
CA GLU A 61 -14.04 -13.46 -3.68
C GLU A 61 -13.48 -12.27 -2.89
N SER A 62 -12.97 -11.21 -3.53
CA SER A 62 -12.52 -9.97 -2.87
C SER A 62 -13.66 -9.30 -2.11
N ILE A 63 -14.86 -9.23 -2.71
CA ILE A 63 -16.05 -8.66 -2.06
C ILE A 63 -16.45 -9.53 -0.86
N ALA A 64 -16.44 -10.86 -1.00
CA ALA A 64 -16.73 -11.75 0.12
C ALA A 64 -15.72 -11.60 1.26
N LEU A 65 -14.43 -11.47 0.92
CA LEU A 65 -13.34 -11.28 1.86
C LEU A 65 -13.46 -9.94 2.62
N ALA A 66 -13.69 -8.85 1.89
CA ALA A 66 -13.89 -7.51 2.46
C ALA A 66 -15.18 -7.42 3.31
N ALA A 67 -16.28 -8.01 2.84
CA ALA A 67 -17.54 -8.07 3.59
C ALA A 67 -17.36 -8.79 4.93
N HIS A 68 -16.71 -9.96 4.91
CA HIS A 68 -16.42 -10.70 6.13
C HIS A 68 -15.48 -9.93 7.08
N ALA A 69 -14.42 -9.32 6.55
CA ALA A 69 -13.50 -8.52 7.34
C ALA A 69 -14.24 -7.38 8.08
N LYS A 70 -15.11 -6.64 7.37
CA LYS A 70 -15.98 -5.63 7.97
C LYS A 70 -16.88 -6.21 9.06
N GLU A 71 -17.53 -7.33 8.79
CA GLU A 71 -18.44 -8.00 9.74
C GLU A 71 -17.71 -8.46 11.00
N HIS A 72 -16.49 -8.99 10.88
CA HIS A 72 -15.63 -9.34 12.01
C HIS A 72 -15.37 -8.12 12.89
N ILE A 73 -14.99 -6.98 12.29
CA ILE A 73 -14.74 -5.74 13.02
C ILE A 73 -16.02 -5.23 13.69
N LEU A 74 -17.16 -5.23 13.00
CA LEU A 74 -18.44 -4.76 13.56
C LEU A 74 -18.89 -5.64 14.73
N ARG A 75 -18.65 -6.95 14.66
CA ARG A 75 -19.04 -7.90 15.70
C ARG A 75 -18.16 -7.81 16.94
N TRP A 76 -16.84 -7.76 16.76
CA TRP A 76 -15.89 -7.92 17.86
C TRP A 76 -15.09 -6.65 18.17
N GLY A 77 -14.80 -5.84 17.16
CA GLY A 77 -13.95 -4.65 17.27
C GLY A 77 -12.66 -4.94 18.03
N SER A 78 -12.29 -4.03 18.94
CA SER A 78 -11.10 -4.17 19.77
C SER A 78 -11.11 -5.35 20.75
N LYS A 79 -12.22 -6.09 20.90
CA LYS A 79 -12.24 -7.33 21.70
C LYS A 79 -11.62 -8.51 20.95
N SER A 80 -11.59 -8.49 19.63
CA SER A 80 -10.91 -9.51 18.82
C SER A 80 -9.39 -9.45 19.00
N SER A 81 -8.76 -10.60 19.25
CA SER A 81 -7.31 -10.72 19.20
C SER A 81 -6.76 -10.47 17.80
N ILE A 82 -7.46 -10.93 16.76
CA ILE A 82 -7.10 -10.69 15.35
C ILE A 82 -7.16 -9.19 15.03
N TYR A 83 -8.20 -8.48 15.49
CA TYR A 83 -8.25 -7.03 15.31
C TYR A 83 -7.07 -6.32 15.97
N ARG A 84 -6.78 -6.65 17.23
CA ARG A 84 -5.65 -6.02 17.96
C ARG A 84 -4.30 -6.39 17.36
N LYS A 85 -4.15 -7.59 16.78
CA LYS A 85 -2.94 -8.03 16.10
C LYS A 85 -2.56 -7.11 14.95
N TYR A 86 -3.54 -6.68 14.15
CA TYR A 86 -3.30 -5.88 12.94
C TYR A 86 -3.50 -4.37 13.13
N PHE A 87 -4.43 -3.96 14.00
CA PHE A 87 -4.78 -2.55 14.18
C PHE A 87 -4.46 -2.01 15.57
N GLY A 88 -3.98 -2.85 16.49
CA GLY A 88 -3.76 -2.47 17.89
C GLY A 88 -5.07 -2.01 18.55
N ASN A 89 -4.99 -0.93 19.34
CA ASN A 89 -6.15 -0.33 19.99
C ASN A 89 -6.76 0.85 19.20
N ARG A 90 -6.43 0.97 17.91
CA ARG A 90 -6.89 2.08 17.07
C ARG A 90 -8.40 1.99 16.79
N PRO A 91 -9.06 3.12 16.52
CA PRO A 91 -10.47 3.12 16.14
C PRO A 91 -10.75 2.30 14.87
N SER A 92 -11.91 1.65 14.84
CA SER A 92 -12.29 0.72 13.77
C SER A 92 -12.97 1.36 12.56
N PHE A 93 -13.31 2.66 12.63
CA PHE A 93 -14.09 3.31 11.58
C PHE A 93 -13.37 3.36 10.24
N GLU A 94 -12.03 3.50 10.23
CA GLU A 94 -11.23 3.53 9.00
C GLU A 94 -11.29 2.19 8.27
N PRO A 95 -10.87 1.04 8.85
CA PRO A 95 -10.92 -0.22 8.15
C PRO A 95 -12.37 -0.62 7.77
N ILE A 96 -13.37 -0.31 8.62
CA ILE A 96 -14.79 -0.52 8.27
C ILE A 96 -15.17 0.27 7.01
N GLY A 97 -14.86 1.57 6.97
CA GLY A 97 -15.20 2.43 5.85
C GLY A 97 -14.52 2.01 4.56
N ILE A 98 -13.26 1.59 4.64
CA ILE A 98 -12.48 1.10 3.50
C ILE A 98 -13.11 -0.18 2.93
N TYR A 99 -13.43 -1.17 3.76
CA TYR A 99 -14.11 -2.39 3.30
C TYR A 99 -15.54 -2.13 2.80
N GLU A 100 -16.26 -1.18 3.39
CA GLU A 100 -17.60 -0.83 2.92
C GLU A 100 -17.58 -0.16 1.55
N LEU A 101 -16.59 0.71 1.28
CA LEU A 101 -16.44 1.37 -0.01
C LEU A 101 -16.19 0.36 -1.14
N LEU A 102 -15.42 -0.71 -0.89
CA LEU A 102 -15.24 -1.81 -1.83
C LEU A 102 -16.56 -2.55 -2.14
N ASN A 103 -17.32 -2.87 -1.10
CA ASN A 103 -18.52 -3.68 -1.24
C ASN A 103 -19.67 -2.91 -1.90
N SER A 104 -19.93 -1.70 -1.40
CA SER A 104 -21.15 -0.93 -1.65
C SER A 104 -20.92 0.32 -2.50
N GLY A 105 -19.68 0.74 -2.73
CA GLY A 105 -19.35 1.88 -3.57
C GLY A 105 -19.72 1.68 -5.04
N ASP A 106 -19.91 2.78 -5.77
CA ASP A 106 -20.05 2.73 -7.22
C ASP A 106 -18.75 2.27 -7.87
N LYS A 107 -18.85 1.22 -8.70
CA LYS A 107 -17.70 0.53 -9.28
C LYS A 107 -17.35 1.01 -10.69
N GLY A 108 -18.15 1.93 -11.26
CA GLY A 108 -18.06 2.33 -12.67
C GLY A 108 -16.84 3.15 -13.01
N SER A 109 -16.18 3.72 -11.99
CA SER A 109 -14.97 4.53 -12.15
C SER A 109 -13.67 3.71 -12.08
N VAL A 110 -13.73 2.38 -12.03
CA VAL A 110 -12.58 1.48 -11.99
C VAL A 110 -12.55 0.63 -13.27
N LEU A 111 -11.36 0.27 -13.77
CA LEU A 111 -11.23 -0.62 -14.93
C LEU A 111 -10.06 -1.60 -14.80
N PHE A 112 -10.38 -2.90 -14.93
CA PHE A 112 -9.38 -3.96 -15.03
C PHE A 112 -9.05 -4.27 -16.49
N ARG A 113 -7.77 -4.47 -16.80
CA ARG A 113 -7.25 -4.68 -18.15
C ARG A 113 -6.36 -5.91 -18.26
N CYS A 114 -6.31 -6.51 -19.44
CA CYS A 114 -5.43 -7.67 -19.74
C CYS A 114 -4.43 -7.42 -20.88
N ASP A 115 -4.50 -6.25 -21.52
CA ASP A 115 -3.48 -5.74 -22.42
C ASP A 115 -2.36 -5.06 -21.64
N ASN A 116 -1.21 -4.84 -22.30
CA ASN A 116 -0.01 -4.24 -21.69
C ASN A 116 0.27 -2.85 -22.28
N PRO A 117 -0.60 -1.84 -22.07
CA PRO A 117 -0.44 -0.53 -22.70
C PRO A 117 0.83 0.21 -22.25
N ASP A 118 1.35 -0.12 -21.07
CA ASP A 118 2.52 0.55 -20.47
C ASP A 118 3.83 -0.27 -20.61
N GLY A 119 3.80 -1.43 -21.26
CA GLY A 119 4.97 -2.31 -21.41
C GLY A 119 5.38 -3.06 -20.14
N LYS A 120 4.91 -2.68 -18.95
CA LYS A 120 5.37 -3.19 -17.65
C LYS A 120 5.11 -4.69 -17.41
N CYS A 121 4.19 -5.35 -18.12
CA CYS A 121 4.04 -6.81 -18.01
C CYS A 121 5.22 -7.61 -18.59
N GLU A 122 6.17 -6.96 -19.27
CA GLU A 122 7.41 -7.59 -19.75
C GLU A 122 8.50 -7.64 -18.67
N ILE A 123 8.27 -6.96 -17.53
CA ILE A 123 9.17 -7.00 -16.38
C ILE A 123 8.99 -8.36 -15.70
N ASP A 124 10.08 -9.11 -15.60
CA ASP A 124 10.06 -10.43 -14.98
C ASP A 124 9.58 -10.36 -13.52
N GLY A 125 8.69 -11.26 -13.12
CA GLY A 125 8.02 -11.27 -11.82
C GLY A 125 6.82 -10.32 -11.68
N TYR A 126 6.51 -9.47 -12.65
CA TYR A 126 5.31 -8.63 -12.57
C TYR A 126 4.03 -9.44 -12.86
N ALA A 127 3.19 -9.57 -11.84
CA ALA A 127 1.83 -10.12 -11.95
C ALA A 127 0.81 -9.05 -12.38
N GLY A 128 1.19 -7.79 -12.37
CA GLY A 128 0.34 -6.68 -12.79
C GLY A 128 0.81 -5.37 -12.22
N HIS A 129 0.14 -4.29 -12.59
CA HIS A 129 0.49 -2.95 -12.10
C HIS A 129 -0.72 -2.03 -12.12
N TRP A 130 -0.71 -1.07 -11.20
CA TRP A 130 -1.55 0.12 -11.29
C TRP A 130 -0.93 1.12 -12.28
N ARG A 131 -1.75 1.85 -13.04
CA ARG A 131 -1.27 2.71 -14.13
C ARG A 131 -0.89 4.14 -13.69
N ASP A 132 -0.74 4.39 -12.38
CA ASP A 132 -0.30 5.67 -11.81
C ASP A 132 -0.99 6.88 -12.47
N THR A 133 -0.21 7.87 -12.92
CA THR A 133 -0.69 9.10 -13.55
C THR A 133 -1.15 8.91 -15.00
N ALA A 134 -0.82 7.79 -15.65
CA ALA A 134 -1.22 7.52 -17.02
C ALA A 134 -2.71 7.19 -17.13
N ALA A 135 -3.23 6.40 -16.17
CA ALA A 135 -4.64 6.11 -16.02
C ALA A 135 -4.94 5.65 -14.58
N PRO A 136 -5.08 6.58 -13.61
CA PRO A 136 -5.12 6.26 -12.18
C PRO A 136 -6.31 5.39 -11.76
N ASN A 137 -7.31 5.28 -12.61
CA ASN A 137 -8.52 4.49 -12.36
C ASN A 137 -8.43 3.07 -12.95
N GLU A 138 -7.25 2.70 -13.47
CA GLU A 138 -7.06 1.45 -14.19
C GLU A 138 -5.93 0.61 -13.59
N THR A 139 -6.12 -0.71 -13.59
CA THR A 139 -5.08 -1.68 -13.28
C THR A 139 -4.95 -2.72 -14.38
N VAL A 140 -3.71 -3.15 -14.63
CA VAL A 140 -3.36 -4.18 -15.62
C VAL A 140 -3.06 -5.48 -14.89
N ILE A 141 -3.69 -6.56 -15.34
CA ILE A 141 -3.42 -7.93 -14.92
C ILE A 141 -2.47 -8.57 -15.94
N CYS A 142 -1.25 -8.92 -15.51
CA CYS A 142 -0.26 -9.57 -16.36
C CYS A 142 -0.43 -11.10 -16.35
N ASN A 143 0.25 -11.78 -17.28
CA ASN A 143 0.09 -13.23 -17.47
C ASN A 143 0.40 -14.05 -16.20
N LEU A 144 1.38 -13.60 -15.41
CA LEU A 144 1.80 -14.28 -14.19
C LEU A 144 0.67 -14.42 -13.15
N SER A 145 -0.24 -13.43 -13.04
CA SER A 145 -1.40 -13.54 -12.15
C SER A 145 -2.27 -14.76 -12.48
N TYR A 146 -2.48 -15.08 -13.76
CA TYR A 146 -3.31 -16.22 -14.16
C TYR A 146 -2.66 -17.58 -13.91
N ILE A 147 -1.38 -17.60 -13.57
CA ILE A 147 -0.62 -18.82 -13.30
C ILE A 147 -0.45 -19.03 -11.80
N GLU A 148 -0.14 -17.96 -11.06
CA GLU A 148 0.26 -18.07 -9.65
C GLU A 148 -0.90 -17.86 -8.67
N ARG A 149 -1.91 -17.06 -9.03
CA ARG A 149 -2.99 -16.70 -8.13
C ARG A 149 -3.96 -17.85 -7.96
N ARG A 150 -4.28 -18.16 -6.70
CA ARG A 150 -5.21 -19.22 -6.33
C ARG A 150 -6.60 -18.66 -6.03
N SER A 151 -7.63 -19.49 -6.14
CA SER A 151 -8.96 -19.17 -5.61
C SER A 151 -8.92 -19.17 -4.09
N LEU A 152 -9.67 -18.25 -3.48
CA LEU A 152 -9.85 -18.17 -2.02
C LEU A 152 -10.41 -19.48 -1.43
N THR A 153 -11.08 -20.31 -2.24
CA THR A 153 -11.53 -21.66 -1.83
C THR A 153 -10.39 -22.60 -1.40
N THR A 154 -9.14 -22.27 -1.74
CA THR A 154 -7.95 -23.02 -1.34
C THR A 154 -7.23 -22.43 -0.11
N MET A 155 -7.84 -21.44 0.55
CA MET A 155 -7.31 -20.85 1.79
C MET A 155 -7.03 -21.91 2.85
N CYS A 156 -5.92 -21.77 3.57
CA CYS A 156 -5.44 -22.74 4.58
C CYS A 156 -5.17 -24.17 4.05
N SER A 157 -5.07 -24.34 2.73
CA SER A 157 -4.68 -25.60 2.10
C SER A 157 -3.35 -25.44 1.35
N LEU A 158 -2.79 -26.55 0.87
CA LEU A 158 -1.56 -26.54 0.06
C LEU A 158 -0.38 -25.82 0.73
N GLY A 159 -0.29 -25.93 2.06
CA GLY A 159 0.80 -25.34 2.85
C GLY A 159 0.69 -23.84 3.08
N TYR A 160 -0.40 -23.18 2.67
CA TYR A 160 -0.59 -21.75 2.93
C TYR A 160 -0.80 -21.48 4.42
N THR A 161 -0.03 -20.53 4.96
CA THR A 161 -0.29 -19.91 6.26
C THR A 161 -0.23 -18.40 6.11
N VAL A 162 -0.99 -17.67 6.94
CA VAL A 162 -1.07 -16.20 6.84
C VAL A 162 0.30 -15.55 7.06
N SER A 163 1.09 -16.00 8.05
CA SER A 163 2.38 -15.37 8.37
C SER A 163 3.50 -15.69 7.37
N ASN A 164 3.47 -16.85 6.70
CA ASN A 164 4.59 -17.35 5.91
C ASN A 164 4.28 -17.37 4.41
N SER A 165 3.28 -16.62 3.96
CA SER A 165 2.89 -16.56 2.55
C SER A 165 2.47 -15.16 2.16
N GLU A 166 2.77 -14.80 0.91
CA GLU A 166 2.41 -13.49 0.36
C GLU A 166 0.89 -13.27 0.36
N THR A 167 0.46 -12.05 0.70
CA THR A 167 -0.96 -11.64 0.67
C THR A 167 -1.58 -11.86 -0.71
N ASN A 168 -0.80 -11.59 -1.75
CA ASN A 168 -1.20 -11.76 -3.14
C ASN A 168 -1.31 -13.23 -3.60
N THR A 169 -1.18 -14.24 -2.73
CA THR A 169 -1.35 -15.67 -3.11
C THR A 169 -2.72 -15.94 -3.71
N PHE A 170 -3.78 -15.27 -3.22
CA PHE A 170 -5.14 -15.42 -3.70
C PHE A 170 -5.56 -14.27 -4.60
N TRP A 171 -6.35 -14.58 -5.63
CA TRP A 171 -7.01 -13.55 -6.44
C TRP A 171 -7.77 -12.53 -5.58
N ALA A 172 -8.47 -13.00 -4.56
CA ALA A 172 -9.25 -12.16 -3.65
C ALA A 172 -8.42 -11.04 -3.01
N ALA A 173 -7.23 -11.35 -2.49
CA ALA A 173 -6.37 -10.39 -1.80
C ALA A 173 -5.54 -9.55 -2.78
N ASP A 174 -5.03 -10.14 -3.86
CA ASP A 174 -4.31 -9.39 -4.93
C ASP A 174 -5.21 -8.31 -5.57
N LEU A 175 -6.46 -8.63 -5.87
CA LEU A 175 -7.41 -7.66 -6.43
C LEU A 175 -7.85 -6.62 -5.40
N LEU A 176 -7.94 -6.99 -4.12
CA LEU A 176 -8.22 -6.06 -3.02
C LEU A 176 -7.11 -4.98 -2.93
N HIS A 177 -5.86 -5.39 -2.95
CA HIS A 177 -4.70 -4.50 -2.98
C HIS A 177 -4.73 -3.54 -4.16
N ARG A 178 -4.97 -4.06 -5.38
CA ARG A 178 -5.03 -3.23 -6.60
C ARG A 178 -6.15 -2.20 -6.52
N LEU A 179 -7.28 -2.56 -5.93
CA LEU A 179 -8.38 -1.63 -5.68
C LEU A 179 -7.94 -0.50 -4.73
N PHE A 180 -7.15 -0.80 -3.71
CA PHE A 180 -6.61 0.24 -2.81
C PHE A 180 -5.68 1.24 -3.50
N HIS A 181 -5.01 0.87 -4.59
CA HIS A 181 -4.24 1.84 -5.37
C HIS A 181 -5.10 2.80 -6.20
N MET A 182 -6.32 2.41 -6.58
CA MET A 182 -7.15 3.21 -7.46
C MET A 182 -7.92 4.29 -6.67
N PRO A 183 -7.82 5.59 -7.02
CA PRO A 183 -8.43 6.68 -6.24
C PRO A 183 -9.92 6.56 -5.95
N PRO A 184 -10.78 6.00 -6.83
CA PRO A 184 -12.20 5.79 -6.50
C PRO A 184 -12.43 4.92 -5.26
N ILE A 185 -11.48 4.05 -4.91
CA ILE A 185 -11.55 3.15 -3.76
C ILE A 185 -10.53 3.55 -2.68
N GLY A 186 -9.25 3.62 -3.01
CA GLY A 186 -8.19 3.95 -2.05
C GLY A 186 -8.20 5.41 -1.58
N GLN A 187 -8.80 6.31 -2.36
CA GLN A 187 -8.88 7.75 -2.10
C GLN A 187 -7.53 8.45 -1.85
N ASN A 188 -6.41 7.84 -2.28
CA ASN A 188 -5.05 8.23 -1.90
C ASN A 188 -4.86 8.30 -0.37
N TRP A 189 -5.71 7.58 0.37
CA TRP A 189 -5.69 7.50 1.83
C TRP A 189 -5.15 6.16 2.30
N VAL A 190 -5.51 5.09 1.59
CA VAL A 190 -4.90 3.78 1.73
C VAL A 190 -3.58 3.77 0.97
N ASP A 191 -2.50 3.37 1.63
CA ASP A 191 -1.14 3.39 1.07
C ASP A 191 -0.29 2.24 1.64
N HIS A 192 0.97 2.17 1.27
CA HIS A 192 1.94 1.17 1.72
C HIS A 192 2.80 1.77 2.84
N PHE A 193 2.49 1.44 4.09
CA PHE A 193 3.24 1.82 5.28
C PHE A 193 4.07 0.69 5.86
N ALA A 194 3.70 -0.57 5.57
CA ALA A 194 4.44 -1.78 5.89
C ALA A 194 4.51 -2.69 4.66
N ASP A 195 5.57 -3.48 4.56
CA ASP A 195 5.74 -4.49 3.51
C ASP A 195 5.94 -5.88 4.14
N GLY A 196 5.01 -6.79 3.86
CA GLY A 196 5.02 -8.14 4.44
C GLY A 196 4.50 -8.25 5.88
N TYR A 197 4.37 -9.49 6.34
CA TYR A 197 3.71 -9.82 7.60
C TYR A 197 4.40 -9.20 8.83
N ASP A 198 5.72 -9.32 8.95
CA ASP A 198 6.45 -8.84 10.12
C ASP A 198 6.35 -7.32 10.29
N GLU A 199 6.52 -6.56 9.19
CA GLU A 199 6.39 -5.10 9.23
C GLU A 199 4.96 -4.67 9.59
N VAL A 200 3.94 -5.43 9.16
CA VAL A 200 2.54 -5.18 9.52
C VAL A 200 2.30 -5.37 11.02
N ILE A 201 2.84 -6.45 11.61
CA ILE A 201 2.73 -6.69 13.07
C ILE A 201 3.48 -5.60 13.86
N GLU A 202 4.68 -5.22 13.41
CA GLU A 202 5.44 -4.12 14.02
C GLU A 202 4.69 -2.78 13.91
N LEU A 203 4.08 -2.50 12.75
CA LEU A 203 3.31 -1.28 12.53
C LEU A 203 2.12 -1.20 13.48
N ALA A 204 1.41 -2.32 13.68
CA ALA A 204 0.28 -2.43 14.59
C ALA A 204 0.68 -2.17 16.06
N ALA A 205 1.85 -2.69 16.47
CA ALA A 205 2.41 -2.51 17.81
C ALA A 205 2.95 -1.10 18.06
N SER A 206 3.32 -0.36 17.02
CA SER A 206 3.80 1.02 17.13
C SER A 206 2.70 2.00 17.57
N ASN A 207 3.07 3.24 17.92
CA ASN A 207 2.11 4.33 18.18
C ASN A 207 1.61 5.04 16.91
N LYS A 208 1.99 4.58 15.70
CA LYS A 208 1.63 5.25 14.44
C LYS A 208 0.19 4.95 14.07
N SER A 209 -0.65 5.95 13.80
CA SER A 209 -2.06 5.75 13.44
C SER A 209 -2.31 5.18 12.03
N VAL A 210 -1.29 4.69 11.33
CA VAL A 210 -1.38 4.37 9.90
C VAL A 210 -1.72 2.91 9.60
N SER A 211 -1.63 1.98 10.57
CA SER A 211 -1.95 0.57 10.33
C SER A 211 -3.41 0.34 9.89
N THR A 212 -4.33 1.21 10.29
CA THR A 212 -5.75 1.17 9.90
C THR A 212 -6.02 1.53 8.44
N ARG A 213 -5.00 2.02 7.72
CA ARG A 213 -5.05 2.42 6.31
C ARG A 213 -3.82 1.95 5.52
N ASP A 214 -3.14 0.95 6.06
CA ASP A 214 -2.07 0.26 5.38
C ASP A 214 -2.65 -0.88 4.55
N SER A 215 -2.37 -0.87 3.25
CA SER A 215 -2.91 -1.85 2.29
C SER A 215 -2.53 -3.29 2.64
N GLU A 216 -1.31 -3.54 3.12
CA GLU A 216 -0.87 -4.85 3.57
C GLU A 216 -1.57 -5.27 4.87
N THR A 217 -1.64 -4.38 5.86
CA THR A 217 -2.38 -4.64 7.11
C THR A 217 -3.83 -5.00 6.85
N LEU A 218 -4.50 -4.29 5.95
CA LEU A 218 -5.87 -4.59 5.54
C LEU A 218 -5.96 -5.98 4.91
N GLN A 219 -5.09 -6.32 3.96
CA GLN A 219 -5.09 -7.65 3.34
C GLN A 219 -4.87 -8.78 4.36
N TYR A 220 -3.83 -8.70 5.20
CA TYR A 220 -3.53 -9.72 6.20
C TYR A 220 -4.66 -9.87 7.21
N PHE A 221 -5.23 -8.77 7.71
CA PHE A 221 -6.39 -8.82 8.59
C PHE A 221 -7.56 -9.54 7.93
N ALA A 222 -7.89 -9.18 6.68
CA ALA A 222 -9.03 -9.77 5.98
C ALA A 222 -8.84 -11.27 5.76
N LEU A 223 -7.63 -11.68 5.34
CA LEU A 223 -7.26 -13.07 5.15
C LEU A 223 -7.32 -13.87 6.47
N GLU A 224 -6.75 -13.37 7.56
CA GLU A 224 -6.74 -14.09 8.84
C GLU A 224 -8.13 -14.18 9.47
N ALA A 225 -8.91 -13.09 9.42
CA ALA A 225 -10.30 -13.11 9.91
C ALA A 225 -11.15 -14.12 9.11
N TYR A 226 -10.98 -14.17 7.79
CA TYR A 226 -11.69 -15.14 6.93
C TYR A 226 -11.25 -16.58 7.22
N ALA A 227 -9.94 -16.81 7.35
CA ALA A 227 -9.40 -18.11 7.74
C ALA A 227 -9.97 -18.59 9.08
N PHE A 228 -9.96 -17.71 10.08
CA PHE A 228 -10.35 -18.04 11.45
C PHE A 228 -11.86 -18.23 11.62
N ASP A 229 -12.69 -17.41 10.98
CA ASP A 229 -14.15 -17.49 11.20
C ASP A 229 -14.85 -18.45 10.22
N ILE A 230 -14.35 -18.56 8.98
CA ILE A 230 -15.05 -19.26 7.89
C ILE A 230 -14.34 -20.57 7.52
N VAL A 231 -13.04 -20.51 7.21
CA VAL A 231 -12.33 -21.65 6.59
C VAL A 231 -12.02 -22.74 7.60
N VAL A 232 -11.41 -22.37 8.73
CA VAL A 232 -11.08 -23.28 9.84
C VAL A 232 -11.61 -22.65 11.14
N PRO A 233 -12.92 -22.74 11.42
CA PRO A 233 -13.57 -22.00 12.50
C PRO A 233 -12.87 -22.13 13.86
N GLY A 234 -12.48 -20.99 14.44
CA GLY A 234 -11.83 -20.90 15.75
C GLY A 234 -10.34 -21.24 15.77
N VAL A 235 -9.74 -21.61 14.64
CA VAL A 235 -8.32 -22.00 14.53
C VAL A 235 -7.61 -21.21 13.44
N GLY A 236 -8.19 -21.12 12.25
CA GLY A 236 -7.56 -20.50 11.07
C GLY A 236 -6.31 -21.24 10.60
N CYS A 237 -5.43 -20.49 9.93
CA CYS A 237 -4.08 -20.93 9.54
C CYS A 237 -3.08 -19.78 9.74
N PRO A 238 -2.94 -19.23 10.96
CA PRO A 238 -2.14 -18.02 11.20
C PRO A 238 -0.66 -18.19 10.84
N GLY A 239 -0.14 -19.43 10.91
CA GLY A 239 1.28 -19.72 10.74
C GLY A 239 2.07 -19.59 12.04
N GLU A 240 3.38 -19.43 11.93
CA GLU A 240 4.26 -19.30 13.10
C GLU A 240 4.01 -17.95 13.79
N GLN A 241 3.76 -18.01 15.09
CA GLN A 241 3.73 -16.83 15.94
C GLN A 241 5.17 -16.58 16.38
N HIS A 242 5.82 -15.55 15.83
CA HIS A 242 7.02 -15.02 16.46
C HIS A 242 6.58 -14.34 17.76
N ASP A 243 6.48 -15.13 18.82
CA ASP A 243 6.36 -14.60 20.17
C ASP A 243 7.60 -13.73 20.39
N HIS A 244 7.40 -12.42 20.53
CA HIS A 244 8.41 -11.54 21.09
C HIS A 244 8.57 -11.86 22.57
N GLU A 245 9.06 -13.06 22.88
CA GLU A 245 9.72 -13.29 24.15
C GLU A 245 10.94 -12.39 24.17
N HIS A 246 11.06 -11.61 25.24
CA HIS A 246 12.30 -10.96 25.60
C HIS A 246 13.34 -12.04 25.89
N GLU A 247 13.95 -12.58 24.84
CA GLU A 247 15.09 -13.47 24.98
C GLU A 247 16.29 -12.63 25.41
N HIS A 248 16.56 -12.72 26.70
CA HIS A 248 17.92 -12.62 27.19
C HIS A 248 18.79 -13.57 26.36
N GLU A 249 19.75 -12.96 25.68
CA GLU A 249 20.85 -13.58 24.96
C GLU A 249 21.37 -14.82 25.68
N HIS A 250 20.92 -15.98 25.22
CA HIS A 250 21.64 -17.24 25.40
C HIS A 250 21.78 -17.87 24.02
N THR A 251 23.01 -17.75 23.52
CA THR A 251 23.50 -18.42 22.33
C THR A 251 23.29 -19.92 22.44
N GLU A 252 22.40 -20.46 21.62
CA GLU A 252 22.47 -21.86 21.18
C GLU A 252 22.45 -21.93 19.64
N ASP A 253 23.61 -22.29 19.11
CA ASP A 253 23.83 -22.66 17.72
C ASP A 253 22.93 -23.83 17.33
N LYS A 254 22.08 -23.63 16.31
CA LYS A 254 21.69 -24.69 15.40
C LYS A 254 22.01 -24.29 13.97
N ALA A 255 22.94 -25.04 13.41
CA ALA A 255 23.42 -24.94 12.05
C ALA A 255 22.29 -25.13 11.04
N ASP A 256 21.99 -24.08 10.29
CA ASP A 256 21.41 -24.20 8.96
C ASP A 256 22.51 -23.94 7.92
N GLY A 257 22.58 -24.83 6.93
CA GLY A 257 23.66 -24.95 5.96
C GLY A 257 23.64 -23.91 4.85
N GLY A 258 23.40 -22.64 5.20
CA GLY A 258 23.63 -21.48 4.34
C GLY A 258 25.11 -21.07 4.38
N ASN A 259 25.68 -20.84 3.20
CA ASN A 259 27.11 -20.73 2.94
C ASN A 259 27.85 -19.78 3.92
N LEU A 260 28.67 -20.34 4.82
CA LEU A 260 29.45 -19.62 5.84
C LEU A 260 30.29 -18.45 5.25
N ALA A 261 30.64 -18.55 3.97
CA ALA A 261 31.37 -17.53 3.23
C ALA A 261 30.55 -16.25 2.94
N GLU A 262 29.24 -16.35 2.74
CA GLU A 262 28.37 -15.21 2.40
C GLU A 262 28.11 -14.33 3.63
N LYS A 263 27.83 -14.98 4.78
CA LYS A 263 27.68 -14.30 6.07
C LYS A 263 28.95 -13.52 6.46
N THR A 264 30.13 -14.08 6.18
CA THR A 264 31.40 -13.39 6.46
C THR A 264 31.66 -12.16 5.59
N VAL A 265 31.13 -12.09 4.36
CA VAL A 265 31.33 -10.93 3.47
C VAL A 265 30.49 -9.75 3.93
N ILE A 266 29.21 -9.97 4.25
CA ILE A 266 28.30 -8.91 4.71
C ILE A 266 28.78 -8.33 6.05
N ASP A 267 29.22 -9.18 6.97
CA ASP A 267 29.78 -8.73 8.25
C ASP A 267 30.98 -7.80 8.07
N GLU A 268 31.84 -8.09 7.08
CA GLU A 268 32.99 -7.23 6.78
C GLU A 268 32.57 -5.90 6.14
N LEU A 269 31.58 -5.90 5.25
CA LEU A 269 31.02 -4.68 4.66
C LEU A 269 30.40 -3.77 5.72
N ILE A 270 29.68 -4.34 6.69
CA ILE A 270 29.13 -3.58 7.83
C ILE A 270 30.26 -2.96 8.65
N LYS A 271 31.33 -3.71 8.97
CA LYS A 271 32.49 -3.15 9.69
C LYS A 271 33.15 -2.01 8.91
N GLN A 272 33.32 -2.15 7.60
CA GLN A 272 33.87 -1.10 6.75
C GLN A 272 33.00 0.16 6.78
N PHE A 273 31.66 0.01 6.72
CA PHE A 273 30.73 1.12 6.87
C PHE A 273 30.85 1.79 8.24
N LEU A 274 30.90 1.03 9.33
CA LEU A 274 31.02 1.58 10.69
C LEU A 274 32.34 2.34 10.92
N ASN A 275 33.39 2.02 10.16
CA ASN A 275 34.69 2.68 10.24
C ASN A 275 34.80 3.97 9.41
N LEU A 276 33.78 4.33 8.63
CA LEU A 276 33.77 5.59 7.89
C LEU A 276 33.89 6.79 8.83
N ARG A 277 34.62 7.82 8.38
CA ARG A 277 34.90 9.04 9.15
C ARG A 277 34.56 10.25 8.30
N PHE A 278 33.87 11.20 8.92
CA PHE A 278 33.46 12.46 8.29
C PHE A 278 33.80 13.63 9.22
N ASP A 279 34.19 14.75 8.64
CA ASP A 279 34.49 15.97 9.37
C ASP A 279 33.21 16.67 9.87
N GLY A 280 33.34 17.50 10.89
CA GLY A 280 32.23 18.30 11.43
C GLY A 280 32.11 18.25 12.96
N ASN A 281 31.22 19.07 13.47
CA ASN A 281 30.92 19.16 14.89
C ASN A 281 30.08 17.95 15.37
N PRO A 282 30.10 17.63 16.68
CA PRO A 282 29.15 16.70 17.25
C PRO A 282 27.72 17.15 16.97
N ALA A 283 26.95 16.34 16.24
CA ALA A 283 25.53 16.61 16.00
C ALA A 283 24.70 16.12 17.20
N SER A 284 23.64 16.85 17.53
CA SER A 284 22.66 16.45 18.55
C SER A 284 21.99 15.14 18.17
N VAL A 285 21.85 14.21 19.12
CA VAL A 285 21.15 12.94 18.90
C VAL A 285 19.65 13.20 18.91
N ALA A 286 18.96 12.79 17.83
CA ALA A 286 17.51 12.79 17.75
C ALA A 286 16.98 11.36 17.96
N THR A 287 15.85 11.23 18.64
CA THR A 287 15.17 9.93 18.82
C THR A 287 14.56 9.42 17.52
N GLU A 288 14.17 10.32 16.62
CA GLU A 288 13.65 10.01 15.28
C GLU A 288 14.33 10.95 14.27
N PRO A 289 15.52 10.60 13.73
CA PRO A 289 16.21 11.46 12.78
C PRO A 289 15.54 11.43 11.40
N ASP A 290 15.38 12.60 10.80
CA ASP A 290 14.96 12.75 9.41
C ASP A 290 16.17 12.55 8.48
N LEU A 291 16.37 11.30 8.05
CA LEU A 291 17.46 10.92 7.16
C LEU A 291 17.38 11.66 5.81
N LEU A 292 16.18 11.85 5.29
CA LEU A 292 15.96 12.51 4.00
C LEU A 292 16.29 14.00 4.07
N PHE A 293 16.02 14.64 5.21
CA PHE A 293 16.44 16.02 5.47
C PHE A 293 17.96 16.18 5.35
N HIS A 294 18.76 15.27 5.95
CA HIS A 294 20.22 15.33 5.84
C HIS A 294 20.71 15.18 4.40
N ILE A 295 20.07 14.31 3.61
CA ILE A 295 20.39 14.14 2.19
C ILE A 295 20.03 15.40 1.38
N ARG A 296 18.85 15.97 1.60
CA ARG A 296 18.42 17.23 0.95
C ARG A 296 19.37 18.38 1.27
N LEU A 297 19.77 18.48 2.54
CA LEU A 297 20.70 19.51 3.00
C LEU A 297 22.10 19.30 2.41
N TYR A 298 22.55 18.05 2.25
CA TYR A 298 23.79 17.72 1.55
C TYR A 298 23.75 18.21 0.09
N VAL A 299 22.70 17.88 -0.66
CA VAL A 299 22.53 18.31 -2.06
C VAL A 299 22.53 19.84 -2.17
N LEU A 300 21.85 20.52 -1.25
CA LEU A 300 21.88 21.98 -1.16
C LEU A 300 23.31 22.50 -0.92
N ALA A 301 24.03 21.92 0.05
CA ALA A 301 25.40 22.29 0.37
C ALA A 301 26.37 22.07 -0.80
N THR A 302 26.20 20.98 -1.56
CA THR A 302 26.93 20.72 -2.82
C THR A 302 26.66 21.83 -3.83
N ARG A 303 25.39 22.21 -4.04
CA ARG A 303 25.01 23.27 -5.00
C ARG A 303 25.61 24.63 -4.65
N PHE A 304 25.75 24.93 -3.37
CA PHE A 304 26.31 26.20 -2.87
C PHE A 304 27.81 26.11 -2.49
N LEU A 305 28.47 24.97 -2.76
CA LEU A 305 29.88 24.75 -2.48
C LEU A 305 30.27 24.95 -1.00
N VAL A 306 29.39 24.58 -0.08
CA VAL A 306 29.60 24.72 1.36
C VAL A 306 30.15 23.41 1.94
N GLU A 307 31.46 23.21 1.83
CA GLU A 307 32.10 21.92 2.18
C GLU A 307 31.91 21.51 3.64
N SER A 308 32.02 22.45 4.59
CA SER A 308 31.81 22.15 6.00
C SER A 308 30.41 21.62 6.30
N MET A 309 29.40 22.09 5.55
CA MET A 309 28.02 21.60 5.66
C MET A 309 27.85 20.23 5.01
N ARG A 310 28.52 19.97 3.88
CA ARG A 310 28.53 18.63 3.24
C ARG A 310 29.06 17.58 4.21
N GLN A 311 30.22 17.83 4.81
CA GLN A 311 30.83 16.94 5.79
C GLN A 311 29.95 16.73 7.02
N GLN A 312 29.34 17.81 7.54
CA GLN A 312 28.41 17.71 8.66
C GLN A 312 27.16 16.85 8.34
N CYS A 313 26.61 16.95 7.12
CA CYS A 313 25.48 16.15 6.70
C CYS A 313 25.85 14.67 6.61
N LEU A 314 27.00 14.34 6.01
CA LEU A 314 27.50 12.96 5.94
C LEU A 314 27.73 12.38 7.34
N LYS A 315 28.33 13.16 8.24
CA LYS A 315 28.57 12.77 9.64
C LYS A 315 27.28 12.45 10.39
N SER A 316 26.28 13.31 10.29
CA SER A 316 24.97 13.11 10.94
C SER A 316 24.25 11.90 10.35
N LEU A 317 24.24 11.79 9.02
CA LEU A 317 23.60 10.68 8.32
C LEU A 317 24.27 9.34 8.65
N HIS A 318 25.61 9.28 8.63
CA HIS A 318 26.37 8.09 9.01
C HIS A 318 26.11 7.66 10.45
N ARG A 319 26.09 8.60 11.40
CA ARG A 319 25.74 8.32 12.80
C ARG A 319 24.34 7.68 12.91
N ASP A 320 23.36 8.24 12.23
CA ASP A 320 21.97 7.79 12.34
C ASP A 320 21.76 6.44 11.64
N LEU A 321 22.39 6.23 10.50
CA LEU A 321 22.42 4.94 9.81
C LEU A 321 23.14 3.85 10.62
N SER A 322 24.23 4.20 11.32
CA SER A 322 25.00 3.30 12.18
C SER A 322 24.29 2.92 13.48
N ASN A 323 23.25 3.66 13.88
CA ASN A 323 22.55 3.39 15.14
C ASN A 323 21.66 2.13 15.01
N PRO A 324 21.97 1.02 15.71
CA PRO A 324 21.20 -0.22 15.60
C PRO A 324 19.80 -0.09 16.22
N SER A 325 19.60 0.84 17.16
CA SER A 325 18.31 1.08 17.81
C SER A 325 17.32 1.81 16.90
N LEU A 326 17.82 2.45 15.84
CA LEU A 326 16.97 3.04 14.80
C LEU A 326 16.68 1.95 13.77
N LYS A 327 15.50 1.33 13.84
CA LYS A 327 14.99 0.46 12.77
C LYS A 327 14.71 1.31 11.54
N LYS A 328 15.37 1.01 10.42
CA LYS A 328 15.08 1.61 9.12
C LYS A 328 14.34 0.58 8.28
N SER A 329 13.09 0.86 7.92
CA SER A 329 12.36 0.03 6.95
C SER A 329 13.14 0.02 5.63
N GLY A 330 13.20 -1.14 4.96
CA GLY A 330 13.96 -1.25 3.73
C GLY A 330 13.41 -0.33 2.63
N ARG A 331 12.11 0.00 2.65
CA ARG A 331 11.53 1.01 1.73
C ARG A 331 12.11 2.40 1.96
N VAL A 332 12.29 2.81 3.22
CA VAL A 332 12.96 4.10 3.54
C VAL A 332 14.36 4.12 2.95
N VAL A 333 15.09 3.00 3.05
CA VAL A 333 16.44 2.90 2.48
C VAL A 333 16.41 2.98 0.95
N VAL A 334 15.44 2.32 0.30
CA VAL A 334 15.21 2.43 -1.16
C VAL A 334 14.92 3.88 -1.56
N ASP A 335 14.04 4.58 -0.84
CA ASP A 335 13.68 5.98 -1.14
C ASP A 335 14.87 6.93 -0.94
N LEU A 336 15.69 6.72 0.10
CA LEU A 336 16.92 7.49 0.34
C LEU A 336 17.94 7.25 -0.78
N LEU A 337 18.07 6.01 -1.24
CA LEU A 337 18.98 5.63 -2.32
C LEU A 337 18.52 6.22 -3.66
N ASP A 338 17.24 6.09 -4.00
CA ASP A 338 16.63 6.69 -5.18
C ASP A 338 16.81 8.22 -5.20
N TYR A 339 16.48 8.88 -4.08
CA TYR A 339 16.64 10.32 -3.96
C TYR A 339 18.11 10.74 -4.14
N THR A 340 19.04 10.02 -3.49
CA THR A 340 20.48 10.28 -3.60
C THR A 340 20.94 10.23 -5.06
N TYR A 341 20.62 9.16 -5.79
CA TYR A 341 21.08 8.99 -7.16
C TYR A 341 20.40 9.93 -8.15
N LYS A 342 19.16 10.35 -7.89
CA LYS A 342 18.45 11.37 -8.70
C LYS A 342 19.02 12.78 -8.54
N HIS A 343 19.64 13.09 -7.40
CA HIS A 343 20.02 14.46 -7.04
C HIS A 343 21.53 14.69 -6.86
N THR A 344 22.35 13.66 -7.08
CA THR A 344 23.81 13.74 -7.09
C THR A 344 24.35 13.25 -8.43
N ALA A 345 25.58 13.61 -8.77
CA ALA A 345 26.29 13.12 -9.95
C ALA A 345 27.43 12.19 -9.53
N ARG A 346 28.00 11.41 -10.46
CA ARG A 346 29.19 10.56 -10.19
C ARG A 346 30.41 11.34 -9.68
N ALA A 347 30.49 12.62 -10.04
CA ALA A 347 31.53 13.53 -9.61
C ALA A 347 30.88 14.82 -9.11
N GLU A 348 31.22 15.18 -7.88
CA GLU A 348 30.83 16.41 -7.21
C GLU A 348 32.08 17.30 -7.02
N PRO A 349 31.92 18.58 -6.61
CA PRO A 349 33.04 19.43 -6.24
C PRO A 349 33.94 18.74 -5.20
N GLY A 350 35.25 18.67 -5.47
CA GLY A 350 36.21 17.92 -4.66
C GLY A 350 36.51 16.51 -5.16
N GLY A 351 35.79 16.00 -6.17
CA GLY A 351 35.97 14.67 -6.73
C GLY A 351 35.09 13.60 -6.07
N GLY A 352 34.72 12.56 -6.85
CA GLY A 352 33.85 11.47 -6.39
C GLY A 352 32.44 11.93 -6.02
N SER A 353 31.68 11.06 -5.35
CA SER A 353 30.39 11.42 -4.75
C SER A 353 30.25 10.83 -3.34
N PRO A 354 30.70 11.56 -2.31
CA PRO A 354 30.74 11.06 -0.93
C PRO A 354 29.38 10.59 -0.41
N LEU A 355 28.28 11.21 -0.85
CA LEU A 355 26.94 10.79 -0.44
C LEU A 355 26.52 9.48 -1.10
N ARG A 356 26.80 9.29 -2.41
CA ARG A 356 26.56 8.01 -3.08
C ARG A 356 27.39 6.90 -2.45
N GLU A 357 28.66 7.18 -2.18
CA GLU A 357 29.57 6.24 -1.50
C GLU A 357 29.04 5.83 -0.12
N LEU A 358 28.65 6.79 0.72
CA LEU A 358 28.06 6.51 2.04
C LEU A 358 26.81 5.62 1.92
N MET A 359 25.90 5.94 1.00
CA MET A 359 24.67 5.18 0.80
C MET A 359 24.94 3.77 0.29
N ILE A 360 25.86 3.59 -0.67
CA ILE A 360 26.21 2.27 -1.20
C ILE A 360 26.92 1.42 -0.16
N HIS A 361 27.80 2.00 0.67
CA HIS A 361 28.39 1.28 1.79
C HIS A 361 27.29 0.76 2.74
N TYR A 362 26.35 1.62 3.14
CA TYR A 362 25.25 1.21 4.01
C TYR A 362 24.39 0.10 3.37
N VAL A 363 23.93 0.33 2.14
CA VAL A 363 23.07 -0.58 1.36
C VAL A 363 23.74 -1.93 1.18
N SER A 364 25.05 -1.98 0.93
CA SER A 364 25.78 -3.25 0.78
C SER A 364 25.75 -4.12 2.04
N GLY A 365 25.73 -3.50 3.24
CA GLY A 365 25.61 -4.21 4.52
C GLY A 365 24.19 -4.67 4.86
N VAL A 366 23.18 -4.21 4.12
CA VAL A 366 21.77 -4.60 4.31
C VAL A 366 21.15 -5.18 3.03
N VAL A 367 21.99 -5.60 2.08
CA VAL A 367 21.58 -5.95 0.72
C VAL A 367 20.59 -7.11 0.68
N GLU A 368 20.77 -8.12 1.54
CA GLU A 368 19.84 -9.27 1.63
C GLU A 368 18.42 -8.83 1.96
N LYS A 369 18.27 -7.86 2.87
CA LYS A 369 16.95 -7.32 3.27
C LYS A 369 16.35 -6.51 2.14
N LEU A 370 17.17 -5.74 1.42
CA LEU A 370 16.71 -4.91 0.31
C LEU A 370 16.29 -5.76 -0.89
N CYS A 371 17.03 -6.80 -1.24
CA CYS A 371 16.72 -7.68 -2.37
C CYS A 371 15.36 -8.40 -2.23
N ARG A 372 14.84 -8.52 -1.01
CA ARG A 372 13.51 -9.09 -0.76
C ARG A 372 12.37 -8.12 -1.06
N LEU A 373 12.65 -6.83 -1.19
CA LEU A 373 11.66 -5.81 -1.50
C LEU A 373 11.52 -5.62 -3.00
N GLY A 374 10.30 -5.71 -3.54
CA GLY A 374 10.03 -5.47 -4.97
C GLY A 374 10.51 -4.10 -5.45
N ALA A 375 10.37 -3.08 -4.61
CA ALA A 375 10.82 -1.72 -4.89
C ALA A 375 12.34 -1.60 -5.14
N SER A 376 13.17 -2.48 -4.54
CA SER A 376 14.62 -2.47 -4.79
C SER A 376 14.93 -2.93 -6.22
N ARG A 377 14.20 -3.94 -6.73
CA ARG A 377 14.36 -4.46 -8.09
C ARG A 377 13.98 -3.40 -9.12
N GLU A 378 12.90 -2.68 -8.89
CA GLU A 378 12.47 -1.56 -9.73
C GLU A 378 13.51 -0.43 -9.75
N LEU A 379 14.06 -0.09 -8.59
CA LEU A 379 15.10 0.93 -8.47
C LEU A 379 16.37 0.54 -9.22
N LEU A 380 16.84 -0.70 -9.06
CA LEU A 380 18.03 -1.21 -9.75
C LEU A 380 17.80 -1.31 -11.28
N ALA A 381 16.60 -1.66 -11.72
CA ALA A 381 16.25 -1.71 -13.14
C ALA A 381 16.17 -0.31 -13.78
N SER A 382 15.65 0.68 -13.04
CA SER A 382 15.49 2.05 -13.52
C SER A 382 16.77 2.88 -13.44
N ASN A 383 17.76 2.46 -12.64
CA ASN A 383 19.01 3.18 -12.47
C ASN A 383 20.22 2.24 -12.43
N GLY A 384 20.81 1.99 -13.61
CA GLY A 384 21.98 1.12 -13.76
C GLY A 384 23.23 1.61 -13.02
N GLU A 385 23.31 2.88 -12.60
CA GLU A 385 24.43 3.37 -11.78
C GLU A 385 24.41 2.78 -10.37
N ILE A 386 23.21 2.63 -9.79
CA ILE A 386 23.04 2.02 -8.46
C ILE A 386 23.51 0.57 -8.51
N GLY A 387 23.08 -0.18 -9.53
CA GLY A 387 23.51 -1.56 -9.73
C GLY A 387 25.01 -1.69 -9.93
N ALA A 388 25.62 -0.82 -10.73
CA ALA A 388 27.07 -0.83 -10.96
C ALA A 388 27.84 -0.56 -9.67
N ASP A 389 27.47 0.48 -8.91
CA ASP A 389 28.17 0.85 -7.68
C ASP A 389 28.00 -0.24 -6.60
N LEU A 390 26.82 -0.84 -6.50
CA LEU A 390 26.54 -1.93 -5.57
C LEU A 390 27.34 -3.20 -5.91
N VAL A 391 27.38 -3.60 -7.19
CA VAL A 391 28.19 -4.76 -7.63
C VAL A 391 29.68 -4.53 -7.36
N MET A 392 30.19 -3.34 -7.69
CA MET A 392 31.58 -2.99 -7.39
C MET A 392 31.86 -3.06 -5.90
N ARG A 393 30.90 -2.67 -5.06
CA ARG A 393 31.03 -2.73 -3.60
C ARG A 393 31.03 -4.14 -3.04
N LEU A 394 30.18 -5.03 -3.57
CA LEU A 394 30.08 -6.42 -3.15
C LEU A 394 31.26 -7.29 -3.63
N ALA A 395 31.95 -6.84 -4.69
CA ALA A 395 33.12 -7.52 -5.26
C ALA A 395 34.46 -7.10 -4.64
N MET A 396 34.46 -6.07 -3.79
CA MET A 396 35.61 -5.56 -3.04
C MET A 396 35.70 -6.20 -1.66
#